data_AF-A0A9P1BY90-F1
#
_entry.id   AF-A0A9P1BY90-F1
#
_cell.length_a   1.000
_cell.length_b   1.000
_cell.length_c   1.000
_cell.angle_alpha   90.00
_cell.angle_beta   90.00
_cell.angle_gamma   90.00
#
_symmetry.space_group_name_H-M   'P 1'
#
loop_
_entity.id
_entity.type
_entity.pdbx_description
1 polymer ?
#
loop_
_entity_poly.entity_id
_entity_poly.type
_entity_poly.pdbx_seq_one_letter_code
_entity_poly.pdbx_strand_id
1 'polypeptide(L)'
;MAGVLKIAQDSDSPVVSPAKSERSLTPKVPAELVQGVPCRCLLVGGGTPFRTSGKVETTRHVKRCSGYDIFVSHDWQTSRWLKYASLLVLLNSRAAALATLVVSLALGLVVAYQVLPNYSLSMSIGYLTFAVFFLFWQHIRDIFLTPKLAFLDKLCIPQDDEEVKEKCILGLAGFLKRSRKLVILFSELYIGRLWCAYEFTAFMRMHSNQGHVQTVPVVLPLLILLHAAWWFAVKMLIFLIWHTSQTSQMMKVVLSTIGGLAVMFLITYPLQAWVGRRLTKNLQSLSRQLREFDIHESKCSCCSAGHETPSGERIPCDRDLIYQSLADWHGNDAADLQERLEGFNKAVRTQFADRILATCGEQSMSIRLLIYTVFSMNTPFLIIRIPDAIGQAQQQPSAFLACVVALRNLVGSWGHIWPSMLVYLWACKTMWALTLRYNQWPILIETGLYKLSSWLGMELMEPTLPEQMVRAFREAANDALVVAELPGIAWEEIAPPADAEDGCFKQIPHTWRDITAKSSQNALPASNPRPGSCFGFDHF
;
A
#
# COMPACT_ATOMS: atom_id res chain seq x y z
N MET A 1 -12.63 12.03 -39.99
CA MET A 1 -11.23 12.01 -40.47
C MET A 1 -10.47 10.98 -39.65
N ALA A 2 -10.51 9.73 -40.08
CA ALA A 2 -9.86 8.60 -39.43
C ALA A 2 -8.71 8.13 -40.34
N GLY A 3 -7.48 8.50 -40.01
CA GLY A 3 -6.27 8.00 -40.64
C GLY A 3 -5.72 6.86 -39.80
N VAL A 4 -6.09 5.62 -40.13
CA VAL A 4 -5.49 4.40 -39.57
C VAL A 4 -4.14 4.21 -40.23
N LEU A 5 -3.07 4.53 -39.52
CA LEU A 5 -1.70 4.13 -39.88
C LEU A 5 -1.59 2.61 -39.75
N LYS A 6 -1.56 1.91 -40.89
CA LYS A 6 -1.07 0.54 -41.00
C LYS A 6 0.44 0.56 -40.77
N ILE A 7 0.88 0.13 -39.60
CA ILE A 7 2.26 -0.30 -39.38
C ILE A 7 2.35 -1.70 -40.00
N ALA A 8 3.13 -1.84 -41.07
CA ALA A 8 3.40 -3.11 -41.71
C ALA A 8 4.24 -3.99 -40.77
N GLN A 9 3.72 -5.17 -40.43
CA GLN A 9 4.48 -6.26 -39.83
C GLN A 9 5.17 -7.02 -40.96
N ASP A 10 6.41 -6.64 -41.29
CA ASP A 10 7.34 -7.54 -41.98
C ASP A 10 7.94 -8.47 -40.93
N SER A 11 7.46 -9.71 -40.87
CA SER A 11 7.80 -10.69 -39.81
C SER A 11 8.54 -11.94 -40.28
N ASP A 12 9.13 -11.94 -41.49
CA ASP A 12 9.84 -13.10 -42.04
C ASP A 12 11.37 -12.91 -42.19
N SER A 13 11.97 -12.02 -41.38
CA SER A 13 13.43 -11.99 -41.29
C SER A 13 13.92 -13.22 -40.51
N PRO A 14 14.80 -14.09 -41.07
CA PRO A 14 15.33 -15.23 -40.33
C PRO A 14 16.02 -14.73 -39.06
N VAL A 15 15.64 -15.31 -37.92
CA VAL A 15 16.26 -15.05 -36.62
C VAL A 15 17.70 -15.56 -36.69
N VAL A 16 18.60 -14.69 -37.16
CA VAL A 16 20.03 -14.95 -37.12
C VAL A 16 20.41 -15.10 -35.65
N SER A 17 20.88 -16.30 -35.27
CA SER A 17 21.37 -16.54 -33.92
C SER A 17 22.40 -15.45 -33.58
N PRO A 18 22.14 -14.61 -32.57
CA PRO A 18 23.01 -13.47 -32.29
C PRO A 18 24.40 -13.99 -31.95
N ALA A 19 25.41 -13.52 -32.67
CA ALA A 19 26.80 -13.73 -32.29
C ALA A 19 26.95 -13.34 -30.81
N LYS A 20 27.59 -14.20 -30.02
CA LYS A 20 27.72 -14.05 -28.57
C LYS A 20 28.37 -12.70 -28.28
N SER A 21 27.57 -11.73 -27.89
CA SER A 21 28.02 -10.38 -27.58
C SER A 21 28.93 -10.46 -26.35
N GLU A 22 30.11 -9.82 -26.41
CA GLU A 22 31.00 -9.69 -25.24
C GLU A 22 30.32 -8.94 -24.08
N ARG A 23 29.23 -8.23 -24.38
CA ARG A 23 28.42 -7.46 -23.45
C ARG A 23 27.42 -8.39 -22.74
N SER A 24 27.72 -8.76 -21.50
CA SER A 24 26.81 -9.53 -20.62
C SER A 24 26.63 -8.82 -19.28
N LEU A 25 25.43 -8.93 -18.70
CA LEU A 25 25.14 -8.40 -17.37
C LEU A 25 25.87 -9.25 -16.33
N THR A 26 26.75 -8.62 -15.57
CA THR A 26 27.54 -9.31 -14.55
C THR A 26 27.01 -8.96 -13.14
N PRO A 27 27.00 -9.93 -12.21
CA PRO A 27 26.70 -9.63 -10.81
C PRO A 27 27.85 -8.91 -10.10
N LYS A 28 28.98 -8.67 -10.78
CA LYS A 28 30.19 -8.06 -10.22
C LYS A 28 30.23 -6.58 -10.59
N VAL A 29 29.91 -5.73 -9.62
CA VAL A 29 30.15 -4.28 -9.72
C VAL A 29 31.48 -3.96 -9.04
N PRO A 30 32.41 -3.26 -9.71
CA PRO A 30 33.61 -2.73 -9.09
C PRO A 30 33.28 -1.92 -7.84
N ALA A 31 34.02 -2.11 -6.74
CA ALA A 31 33.66 -1.54 -5.44
C ALA A 31 33.61 0.00 -5.46
N GLU A 32 34.40 0.63 -6.33
CA GLU A 32 34.45 2.06 -6.57
C GLU A 32 33.17 2.62 -7.23
N LEU A 33 32.42 1.79 -7.94
CA LEU A 33 31.14 2.17 -8.57
C LEU A 33 29.94 1.93 -7.64
N VAL A 34 30.15 1.27 -6.49
CA VAL A 34 29.09 1.03 -5.51
C VAL A 34 28.88 2.25 -4.64
N GLN A 35 27.94 3.06 -5.10
CA GLN A 35 27.57 4.31 -4.47
C GLN A 35 26.06 4.46 -4.40
N GLY A 36 25.58 5.15 -3.37
CA GLY A 36 24.17 5.41 -3.11
C GLY A 36 23.93 6.80 -2.60
N VAL A 37 22.66 7.21 -2.58
CA VAL A 37 22.26 8.53 -2.07
C VAL A 37 21.44 8.39 -0.80
N PRO A 38 21.54 9.32 0.17
CA PRO A 38 20.59 9.40 1.27
C PRO A 38 19.15 9.47 0.77
N CYS A 39 18.20 8.82 1.44
CA CYS A 39 16.78 8.82 1.05
C CYS A 39 16.18 10.24 0.90
N ARG A 40 16.69 11.25 1.62
CA ARG A 40 16.29 12.65 1.43
C ARG A 40 16.49 13.13 -0.01
N CYS A 41 17.51 12.65 -0.71
CA CYS A 41 17.82 13.03 -2.09
C CYS A 41 16.72 12.61 -3.06
N LEU A 42 16.00 11.53 -2.79
CA LEU A 42 14.85 11.10 -3.58
C LEU A 42 13.67 12.08 -3.50
N LEU A 43 13.60 12.86 -2.42
CA LEU A 43 12.51 13.79 -2.11
C LEU A 43 12.84 15.25 -2.49
N VAL A 44 14.07 15.55 -2.90
CA VAL A 44 14.51 16.92 -3.23
C VAL A 44 13.67 17.53 -4.35
N GLY A 45 13.27 18.78 -4.17
CA GLY A 45 12.54 19.58 -5.17
C GLY A 45 11.23 18.92 -5.63
N GLY A 46 10.53 18.21 -4.73
CA GLY A 46 9.28 17.53 -5.06
C GLY A 46 9.46 16.36 -6.03
N GLY A 47 10.55 15.59 -5.88
CA GLY A 47 10.88 14.48 -6.78
C GLY A 47 11.54 14.95 -8.08
N THR A 48 12.38 15.99 -8.00
CA THR A 48 13.22 16.42 -9.14
C THR A 48 14.08 15.29 -9.74
N PRO A 49 14.63 14.33 -8.97
CA PRO A 49 15.32 13.17 -9.54
C PRO A 49 14.49 12.35 -10.54
N PHE A 50 13.16 12.37 -10.43
CA PHE A 50 12.25 11.63 -11.32
C PHE A 50 11.84 12.43 -12.57
N ARG A 51 12.43 13.59 -12.83
CA ARG A 51 12.25 14.31 -14.11
C ARG A 51 12.94 13.55 -15.23
N THR A 52 12.24 13.33 -16.33
CA THR A 52 12.78 12.66 -17.53
C THR A 52 13.88 13.50 -18.18
N SER A 53 13.69 14.80 -18.28
CA SER A 53 14.67 15.74 -18.87
C SER A 53 15.42 16.56 -17.82
N GLY A 54 16.61 17.02 -18.21
CA GLY A 54 17.47 17.88 -17.41
C GLY A 54 18.63 17.14 -16.74
N LYS A 55 19.80 17.79 -16.75
CA LYS A 55 20.93 17.39 -15.91
C LYS A 55 20.51 17.50 -14.46
N VAL A 56 20.55 16.38 -13.75
CA VAL A 56 20.46 16.41 -12.28
C VAL A 56 21.88 16.72 -11.81
N GLU A 57 22.06 17.66 -10.90
CA GLU A 57 23.32 17.80 -10.16
C GLU A 57 23.51 16.52 -9.32
N THR A 58 24.01 15.46 -9.96
CA THR A 58 24.17 14.12 -9.42
C THR A 58 25.33 14.06 -8.42
N THR A 59 26.30 14.96 -8.52
CA THR A 59 27.62 14.76 -7.89
C THR A 59 27.70 15.15 -6.41
N ARG A 60 26.84 16.03 -5.88
CA ARG A 60 27.04 16.59 -4.52
C ARG A 60 26.64 15.68 -3.36
N HIS A 61 25.88 14.61 -3.58
CA HIS A 61 25.26 13.87 -2.47
C HIS A 61 25.45 12.35 -2.50
N VAL A 62 26.23 11.86 -3.45
CA VAL A 62 26.51 10.43 -3.61
C VAL A 62 27.57 10.00 -2.59
N LYS A 63 27.36 8.83 -1.96
CA LYS A 63 28.26 8.24 -0.96
C LYS A 63 28.62 6.84 -1.38
N ARG A 64 29.91 6.48 -1.30
CA ARG A 64 30.35 5.09 -1.41
C ARG A 64 29.69 4.26 -0.31
N CYS A 65 29.24 3.05 -0.64
CA CYS A 65 28.58 2.18 0.32
C CYS A 65 28.88 0.70 0.05
N SER A 66 28.69 -0.14 1.07
CA SER A 66 28.76 -1.59 0.91
C SER A 66 27.48 -2.18 0.30
N GLY A 67 26.35 -1.50 0.50
CA GLY A 67 25.05 -1.86 -0.07
C GLY A 67 23.97 -0.79 0.17
N TYR A 68 22.73 -1.15 -0.14
CA TYR A 68 21.59 -0.23 -0.16
C TYR A 68 20.50 -0.69 0.80
N ASP A 69 19.89 0.26 1.50
CA ASP A 69 18.67 -0.02 2.28
C ASP A 69 17.48 -0.20 1.36
N ILE A 70 17.40 0.57 0.27
CA ILE A 70 16.34 0.48 -0.75
C ILE A 70 16.91 0.59 -2.16
N PHE A 71 16.40 -0.22 -3.09
CA PHE A 71 16.51 -0.03 -4.52
C PHE A 71 15.16 0.48 -5.03
N VAL A 72 15.14 1.63 -5.70
CA VAL A 72 13.90 2.21 -6.22
C VAL A 72 13.74 1.86 -7.69
N SER A 73 12.83 0.94 -7.99
CA SER A 73 12.45 0.60 -9.36
C SER A 73 11.15 1.31 -9.75
N HIS A 74 11.14 1.89 -10.96
CA HIS A 74 10.03 2.72 -11.42
C HIS A 74 10.02 2.88 -12.96
N ASP A 75 8.87 3.26 -13.52
CA ASP A 75 8.80 3.66 -14.93
C ASP A 75 9.07 5.16 -15.10
N TRP A 76 9.75 5.59 -16.17
CA TRP A 76 10.09 7.00 -16.39
C TRP A 76 8.91 7.87 -16.89
N GLN A 77 7.83 7.28 -17.37
CA GLN A 77 6.70 8.01 -17.98
C GLN A 77 5.71 8.54 -16.93
N THR A 78 5.56 7.83 -15.82
CA THR A 78 4.67 8.22 -14.73
C THR A 78 5.11 9.54 -14.10
N SER A 79 4.12 10.37 -13.78
CA SER A 79 4.33 11.69 -13.15
C SER A 79 5.26 11.61 -11.94
N ARG A 80 6.27 12.49 -11.93
CA ARG A 80 7.23 12.64 -10.82
C ARG A 80 6.54 12.95 -9.49
N TRP A 81 5.42 13.68 -9.51
CA TRP A 81 4.70 14.07 -8.30
C TRP A 81 4.06 12.88 -7.62
N LEU A 82 3.56 11.92 -8.40
CA LEU A 82 2.99 10.69 -7.87
C LEU A 82 4.08 9.83 -7.20
N LYS A 83 5.24 9.69 -7.86
CA LYS A 83 6.41 8.99 -7.30
C LYS A 83 6.92 9.67 -6.02
N TYR A 84 7.02 11.00 -6.04
CA TYR A 84 7.37 11.80 -4.87
C TYR A 84 6.40 11.56 -3.71
N ALA A 85 5.10 11.65 -3.96
CA ALA A 85 4.09 11.40 -2.94
C ALA A 85 4.14 9.96 -2.40
N SER A 86 4.43 8.98 -3.27
CA SER A 86 4.61 7.57 -2.87
C SER A 86 5.78 7.40 -1.92
N LEU A 87 6.92 8.00 -2.24
CA LEU A 87 8.10 7.95 -1.39
C LEU A 87 7.90 8.74 -0.09
N LEU A 88 7.20 9.87 -0.13
CA LEU A 88 6.88 10.67 1.04
C LEU A 88 6.05 9.87 2.05
N VAL A 89 4.94 9.27 1.59
CA VAL A 89 4.10 8.40 2.42
C VAL A 89 4.89 7.18 2.90
N LEU A 90 5.65 6.54 2.02
CA LEU A 90 6.40 5.33 2.36
C LEU A 90 7.47 5.59 3.43
N LEU A 91 8.26 6.65 3.26
CA LEU A 91 9.46 6.89 4.05
C LEU A 91 9.17 7.67 5.35
N ASN A 92 8.11 8.49 5.39
CA ASN A 92 7.90 9.45 6.48
C ASN A 92 6.65 9.18 7.33
N SER A 93 5.61 8.50 6.82
CA SER A 93 4.32 8.36 7.52
C SER A 93 4.43 7.73 8.91
N ARG A 94 5.24 6.66 9.07
CA ARG A 94 5.43 5.99 10.38
C ARG A 94 6.03 6.94 11.41
N ALA A 95 7.06 7.69 11.03
CA ALA A 95 7.73 8.62 11.95
C ALA A 95 6.82 9.79 12.30
N ALA A 96 6.08 10.31 11.32
CA ALA A 96 5.07 11.35 11.54
C ALA A 96 4.00 10.89 12.53
N ALA A 97 3.50 9.65 12.40
CA ALA A 97 2.52 9.09 13.32
C ALA A 97 3.05 8.95 14.75
N LEU A 98 4.27 8.41 14.90
CA LEU A 98 4.90 8.26 16.21
C LEU A 98 5.20 9.61 16.87
N ALA A 99 5.75 10.57 16.13
CA ALA A 99 6.03 11.91 16.65
C ALA A 99 4.74 12.62 17.09
N THR A 100 3.68 12.53 16.26
CA THR A 100 2.37 13.10 16.59
C THR A 100 1.79 12.45 17.85
N LEU A 101 1.95 11.13 18.03
CA LEU A 101 1.55 10.44 19.25
C LEU A 101 2.27 10.98 20.48
N VAL A 102 3.60 10.98 20.45
CA VAL A 102 4.42 11.41 21.58
C VAL A 102 4.09 12.86 21.95
N VAL A 103 4.02 13.76 20.98
CA VAL A 103 3.69 15.17 21.22
C VAL A 103 2.27 15.35 21.73
N SER A 104 1.28 14.62 21.19
CA SER A 104 -0.11 14.75 21.64
C SER A 104 -0.31 14.21 23.05
N LEU A 105 0.38 13.12 23.43
CA LEU A 105 0.39 12.62 24.80
C LEU A 105 1.03 13.63 25.75
N ALA A 106 2.22 14.14 25.40
CA ALA A 106 2.93 15.12 26.22
C ALA A 106 2.11 16.40 26.41
N LEU A 107 1.56 16.98 25.33
CA LEU A 107 0.71 18.17 25.42
C LEU A 107 -0.58 17.91 26.20
N GLY A 108 -1.21 16.75 26.02
CA GLY A 108 -2.38 16.38 26.83
C GLY A 108 -2.08 16.33 28.32
N LEU A 109 -0.91 15.82 28.71
CA LEU A 109 -0.46 15.85 30.11
C LEU A 109 -0.21 17.28 30.60
N VAL A 110 0.50 18.10 29.83
CA VAL A 110 0.79 19.51 30.19
C VAL A 110 -0.51 20.30 30.36
N VAL A 111 -1.49 20.09 29.50
CA VAL A 111 -2.83 20.70 29.62
C VAL A 111 -3.59 20.15 30.84
N ALA A 112 -3.50 18.85 31.12
CA ALA A 112 -4.15 18.24 32.29
C ALA A 112 -3.63 18.82 33.62
N TYR A 113 -2.34 19.16 33.69
CA TYR A 113 -1.74 19.85 34.83
C TYR A 113 -1.92 21.38 34.80
N GLN A 114 -2.77 21.90 33.90
CA GLN A 114 -3.07 23.32 33.76
C GLN A 114 -1.86 24.21 33.49
N VAL A 115 -0.75 23.64 33.00
CA VAL A 115 0.45 24.40 32.63
C VAL A 115 0.20 25.15 31.31
N LEU A 116 -0.63 24.59 30.42
CA LEU A 116 -1.09 25.25 29.19
C LEU A 116 -2.62 25.41 29.21
N PRO A 117 -3.15 26.64 29.05
CA PRO A 117 -4.58 26.90 29.12
C PRO A 117 -5.33 26.65 27.80
N ASN A 118 -4.63 26.54 26.66
CA ASN A 118 -5.25 26.58 25.32
C ASN A 118 -5.19 25.23 24.58
N TYR A 119 -6.34 24.57 24.49
CA TYR A 119 -6.53 23.33 23.74
C TYR A 119 -6.30 23.49 22.22
N SER A 120 -6.76 24.60 21.64
CA SER A 120 -6.67 24.85 20.20
C SER A 120 -5.22 24.97 19.75
N LEU A 121 -4.41 25.76 20.47
CA LEU A 121 -2.98 25.89 20.19
C LEU A 121 -2.27 24.53 20.32
N SER A 122 -2.57 23.78 21.38
CA SER A 122 -1.97 22.46 21.63
C SER A 122 -2.32 21.47 20.51
N MET A 123 -3.57 21.44 20.05
CA MET A 123 -3.96 20.65 18.88
C MET A 123 -3.26 21.08 17.60
N SER A 124 -3.15 22.39 17.34
CA SER A 124 -2.41 22.92 16.19
C SER A 124 -0.95 22.48 16.21
N ILE A 125 -0.30 22.44 17.38
CA ILE A 125 1.06 21.92 17.54
C ILE A 125 1.11 20.41 17.21
N GLY A 126 0.11 19.63 17.63
CA GLY A 126 -0.01 18.22 17.25
C GLY A 126 -0.07 18.03 15.73
N TYR A 127 -0.91 18.78 15.03
CA TYR A 127 -0.99 18.73 13.56
C TYR A 127 0.25 19.25 12.86
N LEU A 128 0.86 20.32 13.38
CA LEU A 128 2.11 20.86 12.87
C LEU A 128 3.25 19.84 13.01
N THR A 129 3.28 19.12 14.13
CA THR A 129 4.24 18.02 14.36
C THR A 129 4.09 16.95 13.27
N PHE A 130 2.85 16.53 12.97
CA PHE A 130 2.62 15.61 11.86
C PHE A 130 3.16 16.17 10.54
N ALA A 131 2.79 17.40 10.17
CA ALA A 131 3.19 18.00 8.91
C ALA A 131 4.71 18.13 8.78
N VAL A 132 5.40 18.57 9.83
CA VAL A 132 6.86 18.71 9.88
C VAL A 132 7.54 17.36 9.70
N PHE A 133 7.16 16.34 10.46
CA PHE A 133 7.76 15.01 10.31
C PHE A 133 7.37 14.38 8.97
N PHE A 134 6.13 14.52 8.52
CA PHE A 134 5.70 13.96 7.25
C PHE A 134 6.47 14.54 6.06
N LEU A 135 6.76 15.84 6.07
CA LEU A 135 7.50 16.51 4.99
C LEU A 135 9.02 16.39 5.12
N PHE A 136 9.54 16.46 6.35
CA PHE A 136 10.97 16.64 6.61
C PHE A 136 11.64 15.51 7.40
N TRP A 137 10.96 14.38 7.65
CA TRP A 137 11.54 13.29 8.45
C TRP A 137 12.89 12.80 7.93
N GLN A 138 13.11 12.71 6.62
CA GLN A 138 14.44 12.30 6.13
C GLN A 138 15.53 13.31 6.51
N HIS A 139 15.25 14.62 6.49
CA HIS A 139 16.20 15.64 6.94
C HIS A 139 16.44 15.58 8.46
N ILE A 140 15.36 15.46 9.24
CA ILE A 140 15.44 15.32 10.70
C ILE A 140 16.23 14.06 11.06
N ARG A 141 15.91 12.93 10.42
CA ARG A 141 16.59 11.66 10.60
C ARG A 141 18.09 11.80 10.37
N ASP A 142 18.51 12.49 9.31
CA ASP A 142 19.92 12.58 8.96
C ASP A 142 20.76 13.41 9.94
N ILE A 143 20.12 14.23 10.79
CA ILE A 143 20.76 14.95 11.89
C ILE A 143 21.01 14.01 13.08
N PHE A 144 20.04 13.14 13.40
CA PHE A 144 20.05 12.35 14.64
C PHE A 144 20.42 10.88 14.46
N LEU A 145 20.33 10.34 13.24
CA LEU A 145 20.47 8.91 12.93
C LEU A 145 21.26 8.73 11.64
N THR A 146 21.81 7.52 11.46
CA THR A 146 22.47 7.16 10.20
C THR A 146 21.50 7.25 9.02
N PRO A 147 21.86 7.99 7.95
CA PRO A 147 21.02 8.15 6.76
C PRO A 147 20.80 6.79 6.12
N LYS A 148 19.56 6.53 5.71
CA LYS A 148 19.27 5.35 4.88
C LYS A 148 19.74 5.61 3.47
N LEU A 149 20.40 4.63 2.86
CA LEU A 149 20.94 4.76 1.52
C LEU A 149 20.02 4.09 0.51
N ALA A 150 19.75 4.82 -0.58
CA ALA A 150 18.94 4.39 -1.70
C ALA A 150 19.77 4.28 -2.96
N PHE A 151 19.44 3.29 -3.79
CA PHE A 151 19.83 3.25 -5.18
C PHE A 151 18.68 3.79 -6.04
N LEU A 152 18.98 4.80 -6.86
CA LEU A 152 18.17 5.27 -7.97
C LEU A 152 19.12 5.46 -9.14
N ASP A 153 18.88 4.75 -10.24
CA ASP A 153 19.68 4.73 -11.47
C ASP A 153 20.24 6.10 -11.85
N LYS A 154 19.38 7.10 -12.05
CA LYS A 154 19.75 8.45 -12.49
C LYS A 154 20.66 9.20 -11.50
N LEU A 155 20.61 8.84 -10.22
CA LEU A 155 21.41 9.48 -9.17
C LEU A 155 22.71 8.74 -8.87
N CYS A 156 22.70 7.41 -8.97
CA CYS A 156 23.80 6.57 -8.52
C CYS A 156 24.73 6.16 -9.67
N ILE A 157 24.27 6.22 -10.92
CA ILE A 157 25.08 5.95 -12.10
C ILE A 157 25.58 7.31 -12.66
N PRO A 158 26.90 7.52 -12.82
CA PRO A 158 27.43 8.70 -13.48
C PRO A 158 26.79 8.87 -14.87
N GLN A 159 26.16 10.02 -15.12
CA GLN A 159 25.43 10.27 -16.37
C GLN A 159 26.27 10.98 -17.43
N ASP A 160 27.38 11.62 -17.04
CA ASP A 160 28.24 12.39 -17.95
C ASP A 160 29.43 11.59 -18.50
N ASP A 161 29.67 10.37 -18.01
CA ASP A 161 30.74 9.46 -18.46
C ASP A 161 30.12 8.17 -19.00
N GLU A 162 30.10 8.02 -20.32
CA GLU A 162 29.43 6.89 -20.99
C GLU A 162 30.11 5.55 -20.73
N GLU A 163 31.44 5.51 -20.55
CA GLU A 163 32.17 4.27 -20.26
C GLU A 163 31.85 3.77 -18.85
N VAL A 164 31.86 4.68 -17.86
CA VAL A 164 31.49 4.34 -16.48
C VAL A 164 30.01 4.01 -16.37
N LYS A 165 29.14 4.73 -17.09
CA LYS A 165 27.71 4.44 -17.17
C LYS A 165 27.46 3.06 -17.73
N GLU A 166 28.14 2.68 -18.81
CA GLU A 166 28.08 1.35 -19.37
C GLU A 166 28.50 0.29 -18.36
N LYS A 167 29.66 0.45 -17.70
CA LYS A 167 30.12 -0.47 -16.64
C LYS A 167 29.08 -0.62 -15.52
N CYS A 168 28.42 0.46 -15.13
CA CYS A 168 27.33 0.44 -14.16
C CYS A 168 26.08 -0.29 -14.66
N ILE A 169 25.67 -0.08 -15.92
CA ILE A 169 24.53 -0.78 -16.55
C ILE A 169 24.82 -2.28 -16.61
N LEU A 170 26.02 -2.66 -17.05
CA LEU A 170 26.45 -4.06 -17.06
C LEU A 170 26.54 -4.67 -15.66
N GLY A 171 26.79 -3.84 -14.65
CA GLY A 171 26.80 -4.23 -13.25
C GLY A 171 25.44 -4.19 -12.55
N LEU A 172 24.32 -3.91 -13.23
CA LEU A 172 23.04 -3.63 -12.57
C LEU A 172 22.59 -4.72 -11.59
N ALA A 173 22.82 -6.00 -11.95
CA ALA A 173 22.54 -7.14 -11.09
C ALA A 173 23.30 -7.07 -9.74
N GLY A 174 24.52 -6.56 -9.74
CA GLY A 174 25.30 -6.38 -8.51
C GLY A 174 24.73 -5.32 -7.56
N PHE A 175 24.13 -4.24 -8.09
CA PHE A 175 23.43 -3.25 -7.25
C PHE A 175 22.16 -3.85 -6.61
N LEU A 176 21.39 -4.61 -7.37
CA LEU A 176 20.21 -5.34 -6.86
C LEU A 176 20.58 -6.37 -5.80
N LYS A 177 21.66 -7.14 -6.03
CA LYS A 177 22.20 -8.10 -5.05
C LYS A 177 22.57 -7.45 -3.72
N ARG A 178 23.12 -6.23 -3.77
CA ARG A 178 23.53 -5.47 -2.58
C ARG A 178 22.39 -4.68 -1.93
N SER A 179 21.18 -4.75 -2.46
CA SER A 179 20.02 -4.03 -1.96
C SER A 179 19.21 -4.90 -1.01
N ARG A 180 18.91 -4.40 0.19
CA ARG A 180 18.10 -5.11 1.19
C ARG A 180 16.62 -5.21 0.81
N LYS A 181 16.13 -4.23 0.05
CA LYS A 181 14.72 -4.06 -0.28
C LYS A 181 14.56 -3.52 -1.68
N LEU A 182 13.63 -4.08 -2.45
CA LEU A 182 13.18 -3.52 -3.72
C LEU A 182 11.87 -2.75 -3.49
N VAL A 183 11.89 -1.44 -3.73
CA VAL A 183 10.71 -0.58 -3.69
C VAL A 183 10.25 -0.34 -5.12
N ILE A 184 9.09 -0.89 -5.47
CA ILE A 184 8.47 -0.72 -6.79
C ILE A 184 7.45 0.41 -6.71
N LEU A 185 7.71 1.51 -7.41
CA LEU A 185 6.73 2.58 -7.60
C LEU A 185 5.82 2.21 -8.78
N PHE A 186 4.74 1.48 -8.47
CA PHE A 186 3.94 0.79 -9.47
C PHE A 186 2.95 1.70 -10.20
N SER A 187 3.00 1.65 -11.53
CA SER A 187 2.02 2.21 -12.46
C SER A 187 1.61 1.14 -13.47
N GLU A 188 0.55 1.38 -14.24
CA GLU A 188 0.11 0.47 -15.33
C GLU A 188 1.15 0.27 -16.44
N LEU A 189 2.20 1.10 -16.48
CA LEU A 189 3.27 1.03 -17.48
C LEU A 189 4.49 0.26 -16.98
N TYR A 190 4.57 -0.04 -15.68
CA TYR A 190 5.77 -0.59 -15.05
C TYR A 190 6.18 -1.96 -15.63
N ILE A 191 5.26 -2.93 -15.62
CA ILE A 191 5.55 -4.30 -16.10
C ILE A 191 5.81 -4.32 -17.60
N GLY A 192 5.24 -3.39 -18.36
CA GLY A 192 5.49 -3.27 -19.79
C GLY A 192 6.86 -2.72 -20.17
N ARG A 193 7.76 -2.44 -19.21
CA ARG A 193 9.13 -1.98 -19.48
C ARG A 193 10.14 -3.09 -19.22
N LEU A 194 11.02 -3.29 -20.20
CA LEU A 194 11.98 -4.40 -20.19
C LEU A 194 12.92 -4.36 -18.97
N TRP A 195 13.54 -3.21 -18.71
CA TRP A 195 14.43 -3.03 -17.54
C TRP A 195 13.69 -3.22 -16.21
N CYS A 196 12.45 -2.75 -16.07
CA CYS A 196 11.67 -2.90 -14.85
C CYS A 196 11.31 -4.37 -14.57
N ALA A 197 10.94 -5.13 -15.61
CA ALA A 197 10.73 -6.57 -15.53
C ALA A 197 12.01 -7.30 -15.13
N TYR A 198 13.14 -6.94 -15.76
CA TYR A 198 14.47 -7.47 -15.40
C TYR A 198 14.81 -7.19 -13.93
N GLU A 199 14.76 -5.93 -13.47
CA GLU A 199 15.14 -5.55 -12.10
C GLU A 199 14.38 -6.34 -11.04
N PHE A 200 13.07 -6.46 -11.24
CA PHE A 200 12.21 -7.19 -10.33
C PHE A 200 12.55 -8.69 -10.30
N THR A 201 12.61 -9.34 -11.46
CA THR A 201 12.90 -10.78 -11.55
C THR A 201 14.31 -11.12 -11.07
N ALA A 202 15.30 -10.29 -11.42
CA ALA A 202 16.67 -10.37 -10.95
C ALA A 202 16.71 -10.32 -9.41
N PHE A 203 16.04 -9.33 -8.81
CA PHE A 203 15.97 -9.18 -7.35
C PHE A 203 15.37 -10.41 -6.68
N MET A 204 14.24 -10.91 -7.22
CA MET A 204 13.56 -12.09 -6.70
C MET A 204 14.42 -13.34 -6.76
N ARG A 205 15.15 -13.53 -7.87
CA ARG A 205 16.09 -14.65 -8.03
C ARG A 205 17.25 -14.56 -7.04
N MET A 206 17.83 -13.37 -6.87
CA MET A 206 18.98 -13.15 -6.00
C MET A 206 18.63 -13.24 -4.51
N HIS A 207 17.37 -13.02 -4.15
CA HIS A 207 16.91 -12.96 -2.76
C HIS A 207 15.75 -13.93 -2.49
N SER A 208 15.76 -15.11 -3.11
CA SER A 208 14.63 -16.08 -3.18
C SER A 208 13.88 -16.33 -1.86
N ASN A 209 14.58 -16.26 -0.71
CA ASN A 209 14.01 -16.52 0.63
C ASN A 209 14.02 -15.31 1.59
N GLN A 210 14.74 -14.23 1.29
CA GLN A 210 14.93 -13.09 2.22
C GLN A 210 14.62 -11.72 1.60
N GLY A 211 14.30 -11.69 0.31
CA GLY A 211 14.06 -10.47 -0.45
C GLY A 211 12.78 -9.78 -0.03
N HIS A 212 12.89 -8.56 0.48
CA HIS A 212 11.73 -7.75 0.78
C HIS A 212 11.36 -6.90 -0.43
N VAL A 213 10.32 -7.30 -1.16
CA VAL A 213 9.70 -6.46 -2.19
C VAL A 213 8.58 -5.65 -1.56
N GLN A 214 8.57 -4.34 -1.80
CA GLN A 214 7.46 -3.50 -1.44
C GLN A 214 6.97 -2.74 -2.66
N THR A 215 5.75 -3.07 -3.07
CA THR A 215 5.08 -2.38 -4.17
C THR A 215 4.20 -1.26 -3.63
N VAL A 216 4.34 -0.07 -4.20
CA VAL A 216 3.55 1.12 -3.85
C VAL A 216 2.88 1.64 -5.11
N PRO A 217 1.56 1.43 -5.29
CA PRO A 217 0.84 2.04 -6.38
C PRO A 217 0.97 3.56 -6.32
N VAL A 218 1.39 4.19 -7.41
CA VAL A 218 1.70 5.63 -7.45
C VAL A 218 0.48 6.53 -7.20
N VAL A 219 -0.73 5.98 -7.35
CA VAL A 219 -2.01 6.68 -7.12
C VAL A 219 -2.46 6.59 -5.65
N LEU A 220 -1.97 5.59 -4.91
CA LEU A 220 -2.35 5.35 -3.50
C LEU A 220 -2.12 6.57 -2.57
N PRO A 221 -1.00 7.31 -2.65
CA PRO A 221 -0.77 8.47 -1.78
C PRO A 221 -1.83 9.55 -1.91
N LEU A 222 -2.32 9.81 -3.14
CA LEU A 222 -3.38 10.79 -3.34
C LEU A 222 -4.66 10.38 -2.61
N LEU A 223 -5.02 9.10 -2.68
CA LEU A 223 -6.18 8.56 -1.99
C LEU A 223 -6.02 8.68 -0.46
N ILE A 224 -4.84 8.35 0.06
CA ILE A 224 -4.51 8.48 1.48
C ILE A 224 -4.65 9.95 1.93
N LEU A 225 -4.11 10.90 1.16
CA LEU A 225 -4.20 12.33 1.48
C LEU A 225 -5.64 12.86 1.41
N LEU A 226 -6.44 12.41 0.44
CA LEU A 226 -7.85 12.76 0.34
C LEU A 226 -8.66 12.24 1.53
N HIS A 227 -8.41 11.01 1.97
CA HIS A 227 -9.03 10.48 3.18
C HIS A 227 -8.57 11.21 4.44
N ALA A 228 -7.28 11.54 4.55
CA ALA A 228 -6.76 12.31 5.66
C ALA A 228 -7.43 13.69 5.76
N ALA A 229 -7.53 14.41 4.63
CA ALA A 229 -8.21 15.70 4.56
C ALA A 229 -9.71 15.60 4.91
N TRP A 230 -10.39 14.58 4.38
CA TRP A 230 -11.79 14.29 4.73
C TRP A 230 -11.98 14.11 6.24
N TRP A 231 -11.18 13.23 6.85
CA TRP A 231 -11.31 12.93 8.27
C TRP A 231 -10.93 14.10 9.16
N PHE A 232 -9.92 14.86 8.77
CA PHE A 232 -9.59 16.12 9.44
C PHE A 232 -10.78 17.08 9.42
N ALA A 233 -11.43 17.26 8.26
CA ALA A 233 -12.60 18.13 8.14
C ALA A 233 -13.79 17.66 9.00
N VAL A 234 -14.11 16.37 8.96
CA VAL A 234 -15.17 15.76 9.81
C VAL A 234 -14.89 16.04 11.28
N LYS A 235 -13.64 15.86 11.71
CA LYS A 235 -13.24 16.05 13.09
C LYS A 235 -13.25 17.50 13.53
N MET A 236 -12.78 18.41 12.68
CA MET A 236 -12.89 19.85 12.93
C MET A 236 -14.34 20.29 13.04
N LEU A 237 -15.22 19.77 12.20
CA LEU A 237 -16.64 20.06 12.31
C LEU A 237 -17.25 19.55 13.62
N ILE A 238 -16.96 18.29 14.01
CA ILE A 238 -17.41 17.75 15.31
C ILE A 238 -16.88 18.58 16.49
N PHE A 239 -15.63 19.04 16.42
CA PHE A 239 -15.06 19.91 17.44
C PHE A 239 -15.78 21.26 17.53
N LEU A 240 -16.07 21.89 16.38
CA LEU A 240 -16.82 23.14 16.32
C LEU A 240 -18.25 22.97 16.87
N ILE A 241 -18.89 21.83 16.60
CA ILE A 241 -20.19 21.49 17.20
C ILE A 241 -20.08 21.44 18.70
N TRP A 242 -19.14 20.66 19.22
CA TRP A 242 -18.99 20.46 20.66
C TRP A 242 -18.83 21.80 21.37
N HIS A 243 -18.03 22.70 20.81
CA HIS A 243 -17.80 24.03 21.36
C HIS A 243 -19.03 24.94 21.25
N THR A 244 -19.84 24.82 20.19
CA THR A 244 -21.04 25.65 19.99
C THR A 244 -22.28 25.08 20.69
N SER A 245 -22.34 23.78 20.95
CA SER A 245 -23.45 23.08 21.62
C SER A 245 -23.57 23.39 23.11
N GLN A 246 -22.59 24.08 23.71
CA GLN A 246 -22.77 24.70 25.04
C GLN A 246 -23.78 25.87 25.02
N THR A 247 -24.26 26.29 23.85
CA THR A 247 -25.31 27.31 23.71
C THR A 247 -26.69 26.68 23.51
N SER A 248 -27.77 27.43 23.80
CA SER A 248 -29.16 27.00 23.62
C SER A 248 -29.59 26.67 22.16
N GLN A 249 -28.65 26.69 21.20
CA GLN A 249 -28.89 26.52 19.77
C GLN A 249 -28.49 25.12 19.24
N MET A 250 -28.50 24.08 20.09
CA MET A 250 -28.05 22.73 19.75
C MET A 250 -28.63 22.21 18.41
N MET A 251 -29.92 22.46 18.13
CA MET A 251 -30.54 21.92 16.93
C MET A 251 -30.09 22.57 15.62
N LYS A 252 -29.81 23.88 15.63
CA LYS A 252 -29.20 24.56 14.48
C LYS A 252 -27.78 24.05 14.23
N VAL A 253 -27.03 23.76 15.30
CA VAL A 253 -25.67 23.21 15.21
C VAL A 253 -25.67 21.79 14.62
N VAL A 254 -26.59 20.94 15.05
CA VAL A 254 -26.74 19.57 14.48
C VAL A 254 -27.13 19.63 13.00
N LEU A 255 -28.13 20.43 12.63
CA LEU A 255 -28.57 20.59 11.23
C LEU A 255 -27.46 21.15 10.33
N SER A 256 -26.78 22.22 10.76
CA SER A 256 -25.66 22.81 10.00
C SER A 256 -24.48 21.86 9.84
N THR A 257 -24.26 20.97 10.83
CA THR A 257 -23.26 19.91 10.73
C THR A 257 -23.61 18.89 9.69
N ILE A 258 -24.81 18.34 9.75
CA ILE A 258 -25.26 17.32 8.79
C ILE A 258 -25.18 17.91 7.38
N GLY A 259 -25.63 19.16 7.21
CA GLY A 259 -25.47 19.91 5.96
C GLY A 259 -24.02 20.08 5.53
N GLY A 260 -23.13 20.49 6.45
CA GLY A 260 -21.70 20.65 6.18
C GLY A 260 -20.99 19.36 5.79
N LEU A 261 -21.26 18.26 6.50
CA LEU A 261 -20.76 16.92 6.16
C LEU A 261 -21.28 16.46 4.80
N ALA A 262 -22.57 16.67 4.51
CA ALA A 262 -23.17 16.32 3.24
C ALA A 262 -22.52 17.09 2.07
N VAL A 263 -22.37 18.42 2.20
CA VAL A 263 -21.70 19.25 1.18
C VAL A 263 -20.26 18.81 0.97
N MET A 264 -19.51 18.60 2.05
CA MET A 264 -18.13 18.13 1.95
C MET A 264 -18.06 16.74 1.28
N PHE A 265 -19.00 15.85 1.58
CA PHE A 265 -19.06 14.52 0.99
C PHE A 265 -19.31 14.63 -0.52
N LEU A 266 -20.28 15.46 -0.92
CA LEU A 266 -20.59 15.72 -2.33
C LEU A 266 -19.39 16.29 -3.11
N ILE A 267 -18.57 17.12 -2.47
CA ILE A 267 -17.37 17.70 -3.08
C ILE A 267 -16.23 16.67 -3.19
N THR A 268 -15.96 15.94 -2.11
CA THR A 268 -14.76 15.11 -2.01
C THR A 268 -14.93 13.69 -2.53
N TYR A 269 -16.13 13.11 -2.41
CA TYR A 269 -16.42 11.74 -2.82
C TYR A 269 -16.20 11.48 -4.32
N PRO A 270 -16.62 12.35 -5.26
CA PRO A 270 -16.37 12.12 -6.69
C PRO A 270 -14.88 12.01 -7.00
N LEU A 271 -14.06 12.84 -6.35
CA LEU A 271 -12.60 12.79 -6.50
C LEU A 271 -12.03 11.52 -5.88
N GLN A 272 -12.42 11.18 -4.64
CA GLN A 272 -11.99 9.94 -3.98
C GLN A 272 -12.34 8.71 -4.82
N ALA A 273 -13.52 8.67 -5.41
CA ALA A 273 -13.95 7.54 -6.20
C ALA A 273 -13.38 7.52 -7.62
N TRP A 274 -13.04 8.68 -8.19
CA TRP A 274 -12.22 8.72 -9.41
C TRP A 274 -10.83 8.13 -9.14
N VAL A 275 -10.15 8.58 -8.09
CA VAL A 275 -8.82 8.07 -7.68
C VAL A 275 -8.90 6.59 -7.31
N GLY A 276 -9.90 6.20 -6.51
CA GLY A 276 -10.13 4.84 -6.05
C GLY A 276 -10.39 3.87 -7.19
N ARG A 277 -11.24 4.24 -8.15
CA ARG A 277 -11.44 3.45 -9.38
C ARG A 277 -10.16 3.34 -10.20
N ARG A 278 -9.40 4.42 -10.34
CA ARG A 278 -8.11 4.38 -11.05
C ARG A 278 -7.13 3.43 -10.38
N LEU A 279 -7.06 3.45 -9.05
CA LEU A 279 -6.24 2.51 -8.28
C LEU A 279 -6.70 1.05 -8.52
N THR A 280 -7.99 0.75 -8.35
CA THR A 280 -8.51 -0.61 -8.54
C THR A 280 -8.34 -1.09 -9.98
N LYS A 281 -8.56 -0.23 -10.98
CA LYS A 281 -8.29 -0.54 -12.40
C LYS A 281 -6.82 -0.86 -12.63
N ASN A 282 -5.91 -0.08 -12.04
CA ASN A 282 -4.47 -0.32 -12.17
C ASN A 282 -4.06 -1.66 -11.52
N LEU A 283 -4.65 -2.02 -10.38
CA LEU A 283 -4.40 -3.30 -9.71
C LEU A 283 -4.97 -4.49 -10.51
N GLN A 284 -6.17 -4.36 -11.08
CA GLN A 284 -6.73 -5.37 -11.99
C GLN A 284 -5.87 -5.52 -13.25
N SER A 285 -5.43 -4.39 -13.83
CA SER A 285 -4.54 -4.40 -14.98
C SER A 285 -3.20 -5.04 -14.65
N LEU A 286 -2.67 -4.85 -13.44
CA LEU A 286 -1.44 -5.51 -12.99
C LEU A 286 -1.58 -7.03 -13.00
N SER A 287 -2.65 -7.55 -12.39
CA SER A 287 -2.90 -8.99 -12.34
C SER A 287 -2.97 -9.58 -13.75
N ARG A 288 -3.70 -8.91 -14.65
CA ARG A 288 -3.78 -9.30 -16.05
C ARG A 288 -2.41 -9.23 -16.76
N GLN A 289 -1.70 -8.12 -16.65
CA GLN A 289 -0.38 -7.92 -17.26
C GLN A 289 0.66 -8.95 -16.79
N LEU A 290 0.60 -9.39 -15.53
CA LEU A 290 1.49 -10.42 -15.01
C LEU A 290 1.13 -11.81 -15.55
N ARG A 291 -0.16 -12.15 -15.62
CA ARG A 291 -0.64 -13.44 -16.14
C ARG A 291 -0.44 -13.58 -17.65
N GLU A 292 -0.57 -12.48 -18.38
CA GLU A 292 -0.36 -12.37 -19.83
C GLU A 292 1.06 -11.89 -20.16
N PHE A 293 1.98 -11.87 -19.20
CA PHE A 293 3.29 -11.27 -19.38
C PHE A 293 4.06 -11.96 -20.51
N ASP A 294 4.62 -11.17 -21.42
CA ASP A 294 5.57 -11.65 -22.41
C ASP A 294 6.73 -10.66 -22.52
N ILE A 295 7.94 -11.18 -22.36
CA ILE A 295 9.18 -10.41 -22.49
C ILE A 295 9.34 -9.81 -23.89
N HIS A 296 8.83 -10.46 -24.94
CA HIS A 296 8.88 -9.95 -26.31
C HIS A 296 8.08 -8.64 -26.47
N GLU A 297 6.93 -8.55 -25.81
CA GLU A 297 6.06 -7.37 -25.82
C GLU A 297 6.55 -6.23 -24.89
N SER A 298 7.57 -6.49 -24.06
CA SER A 298 8.12 -5.49 -23.15
C SER A 298 8.85 -4.39 -23.93
N LYS A 299 8.58 -3.12 -23.62
CA LYS A 299 9.17 -1.96 -24.31
C LYS A 299 10.63 -1.73 -23.86
N CYS A 300 11.54 -1.62 -24.82
CA CYS A 300 12.90 -1.09 -24.62
C CYS A 300 12.98 0.36 -25.10
N SER A 301 13.56 1.26 -24.29
CA SER A 301 13.83 2.64 -24.71
C SER A 301 14.78 2.69 -25.92
N CYS A 302 15.78 1.81 -25.95
CA CYS A 302 16.71 1.63 -27.07
C CYS A 302 15.99 1.36 -28.41
N CYS A 303 15.12 0.35 -28.42
CA CYS A 303 14.38 -0.06 -29.63
C CYS A 303 13.35 0.99 -30.04
N SER A 304 12.66 1.63 -29.09
CA SER A 304 11.71 2.70 -29.38
C SER A 304 12.36 3.94 -29.99
N ALA A 305 13.65 4.15 -29.73
CA ALA A 305 14.44 5.22 -30.34
C ALA A 305 15.13 4.79 -31.66
N GLY A 306 14.82 3.60 -32.19
CA GLY A 306 15.44 3.10 -33.42
C GLY A 306 16.92 2.76 -33.27
N HIS A 307 17.39 2.49 -32.04
CA HIS A 307 18.81 2.29 -31.74
C HIS A 307 19.71 3.49 -32.09
N GLU A 308 19.16 4.69 -32.02
CA GLU A 308 19.90 5.93 -32.26
C GLU A 308 19.75 6.89 -31.06
N THR A 309 20.85 7.57 -30.72
CA THR A 309 20.84 8.70 -29.79
C THR A 309 20.22 9.94 -30.45
N PRO A 310 19.86 10.98 -29.67
CA PRO A 310 19.47 12.28 -30.25
C PRO A 310 20.54 12.94 -31.14
N SER A 311 21.82 12.56 -31.01
CA SER A 311 22.91 12.98 -31.89
C SER A 311 23.02 12.14 -33.18
N GLY A 312 22.23 11.08 -33.32
CA GLY A 312 22.25 10.17 -34.48
C GLY A 312 23.29 9.04 -34.37
N GLU A 313 24.00 8.92 -33.24
CA GLU A 313 24.94 7.82 -33.01
C GLU A 313 24.18 6.52 -32.71
N ARG A 314 24.59 5.42 -33.33
CA ARG A 314 24.00 4.09 -33.07
C ARG A 314 24.36 3.59 -31.68
N ILE A 315 23.37 3.06 -30.97
CA ILE A 315 23.53 2.47 -29.64
C ILE A 315 23.27 0.97 -29.66
N PRO A 316 23.98 0.19 -28.81
CA PRO A 316 23.68 -1.23 -28.64
C PRO A 316 22.26 -1.46 -28.13
N CYS A 317 21.70 -2.63 -28.47
CA CYS A 317 20.36 -3.03 -28.07
C CYS A 317 20.36 -3.56 -26.63
N ASP A 318 19.69 -2.87 -25.70
CA ASP A 318 19.49 -3.37 -24.34
C ASP A 318 18.64 -4.65 -24.31
N ARG A 319 17.78 -4.88 -25.32
CA ARG A 319 16.97 -6.10 -25.38
C ARG A 319 17.84 -7.32 -25.53
N ASP A 320 18.81 -7.29 -26.45
CA ASP A 320 19.72 -8.41 -26.67
C ASP A 320 20.55 -8.70 -25.42
N LEU A 321 21.04 -7.64 -24.76
CA LEU A 321 21.76 -7.72 -23.49
C LEU A 321 20.93 -8.40 -22.39
N ILE A 322 19.67 -7.97 -22.21
CA ILE A 322 18.78 -8.56 -21.21
C ILE A 322 18.43 -10.00 -21.58
N TYR A 323 18.16 -10.28 -22.85
CA TYR A 323 17.79 -11.62 -23.32
C TYR A 323 18.92 -12.62 -23.08
N GLN A 324 20.16 -12.22 -23.36
CA GLN A 324 21.34 -13.03 -23.05
C GLN A 324 21.46 -13.28 -21.55
N SER A 325 21.29 -12.23 -20.72
CA SER A 325 21.32 -12.40 -19.26
C SER A 325 20.21 -13.32 -18.75
N LEU A 326 19.00 -13.26 -19.32
CA LEU A 326 17.90 -14.15 -18.94
C LEU A 326 18.16 -15.57 -19.40
N ALA A 327 18.70 -15.76 -20.60
CA ALA A 327 19.09 -17.07 -21.14
C ALA A 327 20.16 -17.74 -20.26
N ASP A 328 21.14 -16.98 -19.78
CA ASP A 328 22.19 -17.47 -18.89
C ASP A 328 21.61 -17.95 -17.53
N TRP A 329 20.47 -17.40 -17.08
CA TRP A 329 19.86 -17.79 -15.81
C TRP A 329 19.11 -19.12 -15.84
N HIS A 330 18.60 -19.51 -17.01
CA HIS A 330 17.78 -20.71 -17.19
C HIS A 330 18.60 -21.96 -17.57
N GLY A 331 19.93 -21.87 -17.53
CA GLY A 331 20.83 -23.01 -17.73
C GLY A 331 21.09 -23.33 -19.20
N ASN A 332 22.06 -24.21 -19.46
CA ASN A 332 22.47 -24.61 -20.80
C ASN A 332 21.66 -25.77 -21.39
N ASP A 333 20.74 -26.34 -20.60
CA ASP A 333 20.05 -27.59 -20.96
C ASP A 333 19.00 -27.39 -22.07
N ALA A 334 18.53 -26.15 -22.25
CA ALA A 334 17.66 -25.78 -23.37
C ALA A 334 18.50 -25.45 -24.62
N ALA A 335 18.16 -26.08 -25.74
CA ALA A 335 18.89 -25.98 -27.00
C ALA A 335 18.71 -24.61 -27.69
N ASP A 336 17.64 -23.87 -27.36
CA ASP A 336 17.27 -22.62 -28.02
C ASP A 336 17.03 -21.45 -27.03
N LEU A 337 17.36 -20.24 -27.45
CA LEU A 337 17.12 -18.99 -26.71
C LEU A 337 15.63 -18.80 -26.42
N GLN A 338 14.76 -19.14 -27.37
CA GLN A 338 13.33 -18.96 -27.23
C GLN A 338 12.74 -19.80 -26.08
N GLU A 339 13.21 -21.05 -25.94
CA GLU A 339 12.78 -21.94 -24.86
C GLU A 339 13.18 -21.38 -23.48
N ARG A 340 14.37 -20.77 -23.38
CA ARG A 340 14.84 -20.14 -22.13
C ARG A 340 14.03 -18.90 -21.78
N LEU A 341 13.71 -18.07 -22.77
CA LEU A 341 12.84 -16.90 -22.59
C LEU A 341 11.41 -17.29 -22.23
N GLU A 342 10.90 -18.41 -22.75
CA GLU A 342 9.60 -18.93 -22.34
C GLU A 342 9.63 -19.47 -20.91
N GLY A 343 10.73 -20.09 -20.49
CA GLY A 343 10.98 -20.43 -19.09
C GLY A 343 10.90 -19.21 -18.17
N PHE A 344 11.47 -18.07 -18.61
CA PHE A 344 11.37 -16.80 -17.91
C PHE A 344 9.93 -16.27 -17.87
N ASN A 345 9.24 -16.22 -19.01
CA ASN A 345 7.84 -15.81 -19.11
C ASN A 345 6.96 -16.63 -18.16
N LYS A 346 7.12 -17.95 -18.17
CA LYS A 346 6.41 -18.87 -17.27
C LYS A 346 6.70 -18.56 -15.80
N ALA A 347 7.95 -18.29 -15.44
CA ALA A 347 8.32 -17.91 -14.07
C ALA A 347 7.66 -16.58 -13.64
N VAL A 348 7.60 -15.58 -14.53
CA VAL A 348 6.89 -14.32 -14.27
C VAL A 348 5.40 -14.55 -14.07
N ARG A 349 4.75 -15.27 -15.00
CA ARG A 349 3.30 -15.52 -14.98
C ARG A 349 2.83 -16.32 -13.77
N THR A 350 3.69 -17.17 -13.22
CA THR A 350 3.36 -18.06 -12.09
C THR A 350 3.99 -17.57 -10.79
N GLN A 351 5.26 -17.89 -10.57
CA GLN A 351 5.96 -17.70 -9.30
C GLN A 351 6.01 -16.24 -8.85
N PHE A 352 6.19 -15.32 -9.79
CA PHE A 352 6.38 -13.91 -9.47
C PHE A 352 5.09 -13.11 -9.43
N ALA A 353 4.11 -13.48 -10.27
CA ALA A 353 2.80 -12.85 -10.28
C ALA A 353 2.16 -12.92 -8.89
N ASP A 354 2.13 -14.10 -8.28
CA ASP A 354 1.54 -14.31 -6.95
C ASP A 354 2.25 -13.50 -5.87
N ARG A 355 3.59 -13.41 -5.92
CA ARG A 355 4.37 -12.62 -4.96
C ARG A 355 4.11 -11.12 -5.13
N ILE A 356 4.07 -10.60 -6.36
CA ILE A 356 3.73 -9.18 -6.59
C ILE A 356 2.30 -8.92 -6.14
N LEU A 357 1.35 -9.75 -6.54
CA LEU A 357 -0.06 -9.58 -6.20
C LEU A 357 -0.29 -9.69 -4.69
N ALA A 358 0.46 -10.55 -3.98
CA ALA A 358 0.45 -10.57 -2.51
C ALA A 358 0.96 -9.26 -1.90
N THR A 359 1.95 -8.60 -2.52
CA THR A 359 2.42 -7.27 -2.09
C THR A 359 1.48 -6.11 -2.48
N CYS A 360 0.69 -6.28 -3.54
CA CYS A 360 -0.20 -5.26 -4.13
C CYS A 360 -1.65 -5.34 -3.60
N GLY A 361 -2.14 -6.53 -3.27
CA GLY A 361 -3.40 -6.76 -2.59
C GLY A 361 -4.28 -7.86 -3.21
N GLU A 362 -4.52 -8.90 -2.42
CA GLU A 362 -5.88 -9.43 -2.22
C GLU A 362 -6.38 -9.12 -0.79
N GLN A 363 -5.53 -9.20 0.26
CA GLN A 363 -5.97 -8.92 1.65
C GLN A 363 -5.44 -7.62 2.27
N SER A 364 -4.40 -7.03 1.68
CA SER A 364 -3.72 -5.88 2.28
C SER A 364 -3.20 -4.97 1.16
N MET A 365 -4.02 -3.99 0.71
CA MET A 365 -3.44 -2.66 0.49
C MET A 365 -2.53 -2.35 1.69
N SER A 366 -1.50 -1.50 1.59
CA SER A 366 -0.68 -1.20 2.78
C SER A 366 -1.53 -0.45 3.83
N ILE A 367 -2.37 -1.20 4.53
CA ILE A 367 -3.28 -0.82 5.60
C ILE A 367 -2.42 -0.17 6.65
N ARG A 368 -1.15 -0.58 6.79
CA ARG A 368 -0.13 0.11 7.57
C ARG A 368 0.03 1.60 7.20
N LEU A 369 0.21 1.95 5.92
CA LEU A 369 0.37 3.36 5.50
C LEU A 369 -0.91 4.17 5.70
N LEU A 370 -2.05 3.56 5.42
CA LEU A 370 -3.36 4.15 5.66
C LEU A 370 -3.60 4.35 7.17
N ILE A 371 -3.33 3.33 7.97
CA ILE A 371 -3.34 3.34 9.43
C ILE A 371 -2.46 4.46 9.94
N TYR A 372 -1.18 4.59 9.52
CA TYR A 372 -0.32 5.65 10.04
C TYR A 372 -0.86 7.04 9.74
N THR A 373 -1.37 7.26 8.54
CA THR A 373 -1.93 8.57 8.18
C THR A 373 -3.20 8.85 8.96
N VAL A 374 -4.12 7.90 8.98
CA VAL A 374 -5.39 7.96 9.71
C VAL A 374 -5.15 8.11 11.22
N PHE A 375 -4.18 7.36 11.77
CA PHE A 375 -3.70 7.46 13.14
C PHE A 375 -3.43 8.93 13.46
N SER A 376 -2.48 9.48 12.71
CA SER A 376 -1.93 10.80 12.96
C SER A 376 -2.96 11.91 12.87
N MET A 377 -3.96 11.79 12.00
CA MET A 377 -5.00 12.80 11.89
C MET A 377 -5.92 12.85 13.11
N ASN A 378 -6.06 11.75 13.84
CA ASN A 378 -6.91 11.66 15.03
C ASN A 378 -6.14 11.84 16.33
N THR A 379 -4.84 11.55 16.33
CA THR A 379 -4.01 11.59 17.53
C THR A 379 -4.00 12.94 18.27
N PRO A 380 -3.99 14.12 17.60
CA PRO A 380 -4.05 15.41 18.29
C PRO A 380 -5.29 15.59 19.18
N PHE A 381 -6.40 14.88 18.92
CA PHE A 381 -7.58 14.92 19.79
C PHE A 381 -7.36 14.27 21.16
N LEU A 382 -6.32 13.46 21.33
CA LEU A 382 -5.95 12.95 22.66
C LEU A 382 -5.65 14.10 23.64
N ILE A 383 -5.17 15.24 23.15
CA ILE A 383 -4.86 16.42 23.98
C ILE A 383 -6.09 16.89 24.76
N ILE A 384 -7.28 16.80 24.17
CA ILE A 384 -8.53 17.18 24.84
C ILE A 384 -9.01 16.06 25.78
N ARG A 385 -8.78 14.79 25.43
CA ARG A 385 -9.31 13.64 26.17
C ARG A 385 -8.48 13.24 27.39
N ILE A 386 -7.18 13.55 27.41
CA ILE A 386 -6.28 13.22 28.52
C ILE A 386 -6.68 13.94 29.82
N PRO A 387 -6.95 15.27 29.83
CA PRO A 387 -7.43 15.96 31.03
C PRO A 387 -8.71 15.34 31.60
N ASP A 388 -9.71 15.04 30.75
CA ASP A 388 -10.96 14.39 31.16
C ASP A 388 -10.69 13.01 31.80
N ALA A 389 -9.81 12.22 31.19
CA ALA A 389 -9.45 10.90 31.68
C ALA A 389 -8.72 10.96 33.04
N ILE A 390 -7.80 11.92 33.22
CA ILE A 390 -7.07 12.12 34.47
C ILE A 390 -8.01 12.61 35.58
N GLY A 391 -8.91 13.56 35.29
CA GLY A 391 -9.88 14.05 36.26
C GLY A 391 -10.78 12.94 36.80
N GLN A 392 -11.23 12.02 35.94
CA GLN A 392 -12.02 10.86 36.38
C GLN A 392 -11.18 9.82 37.12
N ALA A 393 -9.91 9.65 36.74
CA ALA A 393 -8.99 8.73 37.39
C ALA A 393 -8.65 9.18 38.83
N GLN A 394 -8.52 10.48 39.07
CA GLN A 394 -8.27 11.05 40.40
C GLN A 394 -9.41 10.81 41.39
N GLN A 395 -10.63 10.51 40.92
CA GLN A 395 -11.78 10.17 41.77
C GLN A 395 -11.77 8.70 42.22
N GLN A 396 -10.84 7.87 41.71
CA GLN A 396 -10.82 6.44 42.01
C GLN A 396 -10.02 6.14 43.31
N PRO A 397 -10.48 5.16 44.12
CA PRO A 397 -9.86 4.82 45.40
C PRO A 397 -8.47 4.17 45.31
N SER A 398 -8.07 3.64 44.14
CA SER A 398 -6.76 3.00 43.96
C SER A 398 -6.11 3.38 42.63
N ALA A 399 -4.77 3.38 42.60
CA ALA A 399 -3.99 3.70 41.41
C ALA A 399 -4.27 2.74 40.23
N PHE A 400 -4.51 1.47 40.53
CA PHE A 400 -4.89 0.48 39.52
C PHE A 400 -6.24 0.85 38.88
N LEU A 401 -7.27 1.14 39.68
CA LEU A 401 -8.58 1.50 39.18
C LEU A 401 -8.56 2.85 38.44
N ALA A 402 -7.78 3.81 38.93
CA ALA A 402 -7.50 5.07 38.23
C ALA A 402 -6.93 4.84 36.82
N CYS A 403 -5.93 3.96 36.71
CA CYS A 403 -5.33 3.58 35.42
C CYS A 403 -6.34 2.91 34.49
N VAL A 404 -7.13 1.96 35.00
CA VAL A 404 -8.17 1.26 34.22
C VAL A 404 -9.24 2.23 33.73
N VAL A 405 -9.72 3.14 34.57
CA VAL A 405 -10.73 4.15 34.20
C VAL A 405 -10.17 5.14 33.17
N ALA A 406 -8.94 5.62 33.36
CA ALA A 406 -8.28 6.49 32.38
C ALA A 406 -8.14 5.79 31.02
N LEU A 407 -7.66 4.55 31.02
CA LEU A 407 -7.50 3.77 29.78
C LEU A 407 -8.85 3.49 29.12
N ARG A 408 -9.86 3.08 29.88
CA ARG A 408 -11.23 2.86 29.38
C ARG A 408 -11.78 4.13 28.74
N ASN A 409 -11.59 5.29 29.34
CA ASN A 409 -12.05 6.56 28.79
C ASN A 409 -11.30 6.96 27.52
N LEU A 410 -9.98 6.79 27.49
CA LEU A 410 -9.17 7.07 26.29
C LEU A 410 -9.54 6.11 25.16
N VAL A 411 -9.62 4.81 25.41
CA VAL A 411 -10.03 3.80 24.41
C VAL A 411 -11.48 4.02 23.99
N GLY A 412 -12.38 4.33 24.92
CA GLY A 412 -13.79 4.58 24.63
C GLY A 412 -14.01 5.85 23.80
N SER A 413 -13.29 6.94 24.07
CA SER A 413 -13.50 8.25 23.43
C SER A 413 -12.65 8.50 22.19
N TRP A 414 -11.48 7.87 22.08
CA TRP A 414 -10.59 7.99 20.92
C TRP A 414 -10.53 6.69 20.10
N GLY A 415 -10.59 5.53 20.76
CA GLY A 415 -10.48 4.22 20.14
C GLY A 415 -11.65 3.87 19.20
N HIS A 416 -12.89 4.28 19.49
CA HIS A 416 -14.05 3.94 18.63
C HIS A 416 -13.96 4.49 17.20
N ILE A 417 -13.17 5.55 17.00
CA ILE A 417 -12.98 6.19 15.70
C ILE A 417 -12.28 5.24 14.74
N TRP A 418 -11.42 4.36 15.27
CA TRP A 418 -10.64 3.40 14.51
C TRP A 418 -11.49 2.40 13.73
N PRO A 419 -12.39 1.63 14.38
CA PRO A 419 -13.36 0.80 13.68
C PRO A 419 -14.16 1.59 12.64
N SER A 420 -14.64 2.79 12.97
CA SER A 420 -15.45 3.59 12.03
C SER A 420 -14.69 3.95 10.75
N MET A 421 -13.40 4.25 10.87
CA MET A 421 -12.51 4.53 9.75
C MET A 421 -12.24 3.30 8.92
N LEU A 422 -11.97 2.17 9.55
CA LEU A 422 -11.74 0.92 8.85
C LEU A 422 -12.99 0.47 8.09
N VAL A 423 -14.18 0.57 8.71
CA VAL A 423 -15.46 0.28 8.06
C VAL A 423 -15.70 1.21 6.88
N TYR A 424 -15.45 2.53 7.03
CA TYR A 424 -15.59 3.48 5.94
C TYR A 424 -14.63 3.19 4.78
N LEU A 425 -13.37 2.87 5.06
CA LEU A 425 -12.37 2.53 4.04
C LEU A 425 -12.70 1.22 3.34
N TRP A 426 -13.18 0.22 4.09
CA TRP A 426 -13.70 -1.02 3.53
C TRP A 426 -14.89 -0.75 2.61
N ALA A 427 -15.87 0.04 3.06
CA ALA A 427 -17.03 0.41 2.25
C ALA A 427 -16.62 1.15 0.98
N CYS A 428 -15.69 2.10 1.07
CA CYS A 428 -15.14 2.79 -0.09
C CYS A 428 -14.49 1.82 -1.09
N LYS A 429 -13.63 0.91 -0.60
CA LYS A 429 -12.98 -0.12 -1.42
C LYS A 429 -14.02 -0.99 -2.12
N THR A 430 -15.02 -1.48 -1.39
CA THR A 430 -16.11 -2.31 -1.93
C THR A 430 -16.90 -1.55 -2.98
N MET A 431 -17.27 -0.30 -2.70
CA MET A 431 -17.98 0.54 -3.66
C MET A 431 -17.16 0.72 -4.94
N TRP A 432 -15.88 1.08 -4.87
CA TRP A 432 -15.07 1.28 -6.08
C TRP A 432 -14.93 0.00 -6.91
N ALA A 433 -14.83 -1.17 -6.26
CA ALA A 433 -14.79 -2.46 -6.93
C ALA A 433 -16.10 -2.78 -7.66
N LEU A 434 -17.24 -2.58 -6.99
CA LEU A 434 -18.57 -2.76 -7.59
C LEU A 434 -18.78 -1.78 -8.74
N THR A 435 -18.38 -0.52 -8.59
CA THR A 435 -18.57 0.47 -9.62
C THR A 435 -17.75 0.19 -10.88
N LEU A 436 -16.55 -0.39 -10.74
CA LEU A 436 -15.79 -0.87 -11.90
C LEU A 436 -16.48 -2.04 -12.61
N ARG A 437 -17.12 -2.94 -11.86
CA ARG A 437 -17.77 -4.13 -12.42
C ARG A 437 -19.03 -3.78 -13.21
N TYR A 438 -19.84 -2.86 -12.71
CA TYR A 438 -21.16 -2.58 -13.29
C TYR A 438 -21.21 -1.33 -14.16
N ASN A 439 -20.15 -0.50 -14.18
CA ASN A 439 -20.09 0.76 -14.94
C ASN A 439 -21.31 1.70 -14.74
N GLN A 440 -22.07 1.54 -13.65
CA GLN A 440 -23.36 2.18 -13.39
C GLN A 440 -23.26 3.15 -12.21
N TRP A 441 -22.54 4.25 -12.42
CA TRP A 441 -22.49 5.40 -11.51
C TRP A 441 -23.85 6.03 -11.18
N PRO A 442 -24.74 6.24 -12.18
CA PRO A 442 -26.01 6.91 -11.92
C PRO A 442 -26.87 6.13 -10.94
N ILE A 443 -26.96 4.80 -11.11
CA ILE A 443 -27.85 3.95 -10.31
C ILE A 443 -27.46 3.93 -8.82
N LEU A 444 -26.17 3.92 -8.49
CA LEU A 444 -25.75 3.96 -7.07
C LEU A 444 -26.04 5.30 -6.42
N ILE A 445 -25.84 6.41 -7.14
CA ILE A 445 -26.15 7.76 -6.65
C ILE A 445 -27.68 7.93 -6.56
N GLU A 446 -28.43 7.53 -7.57
CA GLU A 446 -29.90 7.56 -7.60
C GLU A 446 -30.49 6.72 -6.47
N THR A 447 -30.00 5.50 -6.24
CA THR A 447 -30.47 4.66 -5.12
C THR A 447 -30.10 5.27 -3.77
N GLY A 448 -28.88 5.81 -3.64
CA GLY A 448 -28.42 6.46 -2.42
C GLY A 448 -29.25 7.71 -2.08
N LEU A 449 -29.50 8.55 -3.09
CA LEU A 449 -30.35 9.74 -2.97
C LEU A 449 -31.80 9.37 -2.70
N TYR A 450 -32.34 8.32 -3.34
CA TYR A 450 -33.68 7.80 -3.08
C TYR A 450 -33.84 7.29 -1.64
N LYS A 451 -32.87 6.50 -1.14
CA LYS A 451 -32.92 6.04 0.25
C LYS A 451 -32.82 7.20 1.23
N LEU A 452 -31.98 8.19 0.93
CA LEU A 452 -31.85 9.40 1.75
C LEU A 452 -33.13 10.24 1.70
N SER A 453 -33.76 10.40 0.54
CA SER A 453 -35.00 11.16 0.37
C SER A 453 -36.17 10.47 1.08
N SER A 454 -36.28 9.14 0.95
CA SER A 454 -37.24 8.31 1.66
C SER A 454 -37.07 8.42 3.18
N TRP A 455 -35.83 8.36 3.68
CA TRP A 455 -35.54 8.57 5.09
C TRP A 455 -35.90 9.98 5.59
N LEU A 456 -35.79 10.99 4.72
CA LEU A 456 -36.18 12.37 4.99
C LEU A 456 -37.68 12.65 4.75
N GLY A 457 -38.49 11.65 4.39
CA GLY A 457 -39.92 11.82 4.10
C GLY A 457 -40.24 12.56 2.79
N MET A 458 -39.30 12.60 1.85
CA MET A 458 -39.50 13.17 0.51
C MET A 458 -39.87 12.04 -0.46
N GLU A 459 -41.07 12.11 -1.05
CA GLU A 459 -41.52 11.19 -2.11
C GLU A 459 -40.70 11.44 -3.40
N LEU A 460 -39.71 10.58 -3.66
CA LEU A 460 -39.08 10.43 -4.97
C LEU A 460 -39.52 9.10 -5.60
N MET A 461 -39.49 8.97 -6.93
CA MET A 461 -39.76 7.69 -7.61
C MET A 461 -38.71 6.63 -7.27
N GLU A 462 -39.15 5.39 -7.09
CA GLU A 462 -38.33 4.24 -6.71
C GLU A 462 -37.39 3.78 -7.84
N PRO A 463 -36.06 3.81 -7.65
CA PRO A 463 -35.12 3.28 -8.62
C PRO A 463 -35.08 1.75 -8.55
N THR A 464 -35.28 1.09 -9.69
CA THR A 464 -35.16 -0.37 -9.82
C THR A 464 -33.68 -0.77 -9.88
N LEU A 465 -33.15 -1.28 -8.76
CA LEU A 465 -31.82 -1.90 -8.72
C LEU A 465 -31.84 -3.27 -9.44
N PRO A 466 -30.87 -3.57 -10.33
CA PRO A 466 -30.71 -4.92 -10.86
C PRO A 466 -30.45 -5.94 -9.73
N GLU A 467 -31.17 -7.07 -9.70
CA GLU A 467 -31.00 -8.12 -8.67
C GLU A 467 -29.54 -8.58 -8.48
N GLN A 468 -28.75 -8.56 -9.55
CA GLN A 468 -27.34 -8.94 -9.53
C GLN A 468 -26.51 -8.02 -8.62
N MET A 469 -26.85 -6.74 -8.53
CA MET A 469 -26.16 -5.79 -7.67
C MET A 469 -26.53 -6.00 -6.20
N VAL A 470 -27.81 -6.28 -5.92
CA VAL A 470 -28.28 -6.60 -4.55
C VAL A 470 -27.62 -7.87 -4.04
N ARG A 471 -27.47 -8.90 -4.88
CA ARG A 471 -26.71 -10.11 -4.57
C ARG A 471 -25.24 -9.81 -4.28
N ALA A 472 -24.57 -9.03 -5.12
CA ALA A 472 -23.17 -8.67 -4.93
C ALA A 472 -22.91 -7.88 -3.64
N PHE A 473 -23.83 -6.98 -3.23
CA PHE A 473 -23.73 -6.29 -1.94
C PHE A 473 -23.89 -7.24 -0.74
N ARG A 474 -24.82 -8.21 -0.84
CA ARG A 474 -25.05 -9.20 0.21
C ARG A 474 -23.84 -10.13 0.36
N GLU A 475 -23.26 -10.58 -0.74
CA GLU A 475 -22.03 -11.39 -0.76
C GLU A 475 -20.87 -10.61 -0.14
N ALA A 476 -20.62 -9.37 -0.57
CA ALA A 476 -19.54 -8.56 -0.02
C ALA A 476 -19.71 -8.25 1.48
N ALA A 477 -20.93 -8.02 1.95
CA ALA A 477 -21.20 -7.82 3.37
C ALA A 477 -20.94 -9.08 4.20
N ASN A 478 -21.29 -10.26 3.68
CA ASN A 478 -21.01 -11.53 4.33
C ASN A 478 -19.50 -11.80 4.40
N ASP A 479 -18.74 -11.52 3.34
CA ASP A 479 -17.28 -11.65 3.34
C ASP A 479 -16.62 -10.75 4.40
N ALA A 480 -17.19 -9.57 4.65
CA ALA A 480 -16.67 -8.63 5.65
C ALA A 480 -16.95 -9.06 7.10
N LEU A 481 -18.10 -9.70 7.34
CA LEU A 481 -18.42 -10.32 8.62
C LEU A 481 -17.42 -11.45 8.92
N VAL A 482 -17.07 -12.25 7.92
CA VAL A 482 -16.05 -13.32 8.04
C VAL A 482 -14.64 -12.75 8.28
N VAL A 483 -14.28 -11.62 7.66
CA VAL A 483 -12.96 -10.96 7.87
C VAL A 483 -12.88 -10.25 9.24
N ALA A 484 -14.00 -9.81 9.81
CA ALA A 484 -14.05 -9.26 11.16
C ALA A 484 -13.86 -10.34 12.25
N GLU A 485 -14.12 -11.61 11.91
CA GLU A 485 -13.75 -12.78 12.68
C GLU A 485 -12.30 -13.19 12.35
N LEU A 486 -11.31 -12.46 12.88
CA LEU A 486 -9.92 -12.93 12.83
C LEU A 486 -9.76 -14.19 13.71
N PRO A 487 -9.30 -15.34 13.19
CA PRO A 487 -8.88 -16.46 14.02
C PRO A 487 -7.43 -16.21 14.45
N GLY A 488 -7.17 -16.11 15.77
CA GLY A 488 -5.79 -15.92 16.23
C GLY A 488 -5.53 -15.54 17.69
N ILE A 489 -6.48 -15.73 18.61
CA ILE A 489 -6.16 -15.84 20.03
C ILE A 489 -6.79 -17.15 20.50
N ALA A 490 -5.99 -18.21 20.53
CA ALA A 490 -6.35 -19.42 21.25
C ALA A 490 -6.44 -19.06 22.73
N TRP A 491 -7.66 -19.13 23.29
CA TRP A 491 -7.90 -19.02 24.74
C TRP A 491 -7.84 -20.38 25.45
N GLU A 492 -7.32 -21.42 24.78
CA GLU A 492 -7.09 -22.73 25.40
C GLU A 492 -5.64 -22.81 25.90
N GLU A 493 -5.41 -22.32 27.12
CA GLU A 493 -4.45 -22.88 28.11
C GLU A 493 -4.31 -21.92 29.31
N ILE A 494 -5.38 -21.74 30.09
CA ILE A 494 -5.28 -21.54 31.54
C ILE A 494 -6.45 -22.30 32.17
N ALA A 495 -6.26 -23.61 32.39
CA ALA A 495 -7.07 -24.34 33.34
C ALA A 495 -6.62 -23.95 34.76
N PRO A 496 -7.51 -23.48 35.65
CA PRO A 496 -7.17 -23.37 37.06
C PRO A 496 -7.20 -24.77 37.71
N PRO A 497 -6.50 -24.98 38.85
CA PRO A 497 -6.53 -26.25 39.57
C PRO A 497 -7.95 -26.55 40.08
N ALA A 498 -8.29 -27.83 40.06
CA ALA A 498 -9.60 -28.35 40.42
C ALA A 498 -9.70 -28.57 41.93
N ASP A 499 -9.88 -27.50 42.70
CA ASP A 499 -10.12 -27.58 44.15
C ASP A 499 -10.50 -26.22 44.75
N ALA A 500 -11.80 -25.87 44.66
CA ALA A 500 -12.47 -24.99 45.61
C ALA A 500 -13.98 -25.19 45.53
N GLU A 501 -14.53 -25.73 46.62
CA GLU A 501 -15.95 -25.90 46.88
C GLU A 501 -16.68 -24.55 47.03
N ASP A 502 -18.00 -24.65 46.90
CA ASP A 502 -19.05 -23.78 47.43
C ASP A 502 -19.37 -22.44 46.75
N GLY A 503 -20.59 -22.40 46.21
CA GLY A 503 -21.56 -21.42 46.69
C GLY A 503 -21.98 -20.32 45.72
N CYS A 504 -23.18 -20.54 45.13
CA CYS A 504 -24.17 -19.49 44.84
C CYS A 504 -23.88 -18.54 43.65
N PHE A 505 -24.54 -18.76 42.50
CA PHE A 505 -25.41 -17.73 41.90
C PHE A 505 -26.35 -18.35 40.84
N LYS A 506 -27.63 -18.03 40.98
CA LYS A 506 -28.76 -18.48 40.15
C LYS A 506 -28.91 -17.64 38.87
N GLN A 507 -29.39 -18.32 37.82
CA GLN A 507 -30.26 -17.85 36.72
C GLN A 507 -29.75 -16.85 35.66
N ILE A 508 -29.55 -17.34 34.43
CA ILE A 508 -29.82 -16.63 33.16
C ILE A 508 -30.36 -17.65 32.10
N PRO A 509 -31.34 -17.32 31.22
CA PRO A 509 -32.11 -18.30 30.44
C PRO A 509 -31.45 -18.82 29.16
N HIS A 510 -31.87 -20.03 28.77
CA HIS A 510 -31.58 -20.74 27.52
C HIS A 510 -32.29 -20.12 26.31
N THR A 511 -31.56 -19.63 25.30
CA THR A 511 -32.04 -19.56 23.90
C THR A 511 -30.87 -19.33 22.92
N TRP A 512 -29.98 -20.30 22.66
CA TRP A 512 -28.99 -20.21 21.56
C TRP A 512 -28.41 -21.59 21.15
N ARG A 513 -29.24 -22.63 20.98
CA ARG A 513 -28.74 -23.99 20.64
C ARG A 513 -29.28 -24.67 19.38
N ASP A 514 -30.06 -23.99 18.53
CA ASP A 514 -30.76 -24.67 17.41
C ASP A 514 -30.33 -24.30 15.99
N ILE A 515 -29.12 -23.78 15.75
CA ILE A 515 -28.70 -23.38 14.38
C ILE A 515 -27.59 -24.24 13.75
N THR A 516 -26.96 -25.17 14.48
CA THR A 516 -25.84 -25.98 13.92
C THR A 516 -26.15 -27.45 13.61
N ALA A 517 -27.41 -27.90 13.66
CA ALA A 517 -27.76 -29.32 13.52
C ALA A 517 -28.31 -29.77 12.15
N LYS A 518 -28.08 -29.05 11.04
CA LYS A 518 -28.69 -29.39 9.73
C LYS A 518 -27.77 -29.39 8.49
N SER A 519 -26.49 -29.76 8.61
CA SER A 519 -25.61 -29.86 7.42
C SER A 519 -24.78 -31.14 7.26
N SER A 520 -25.11 -32.25 7.94
CA SER A 520 -24.35 -33.49 7.78
C SER A 520 -25.26 -34.73 7.71
N GLN A 521 -26.00 -34.88 6.62
CA GLN A 521 -26.56 -36.16 6.20
C GLN A 521 -26.51 -36.25 4.67
N ASN A 522 -25.45 -36.89 4.16
CA ASN A 522 -25.46 -37.73 2.96
C ASN A 522 -24.11 -38.46 2.88
N ALA A 523 -24.04 -39.60 3.55
CA ALA A 523 -23.02 -40.61 3.33
C ALA A 523 -23.73 -41.94 2.99
N LEU A 524 -23.34 -42.54 1.87
CA LEU A 524 -23.66 -43.92 1.49
C LEU A 524 -22.41 -44.82 1.72
N PRO A 525 -22.58 -46.15 1.80
CA PRO A 525 -21.90 -46.95 2.81
C PRO A 525 -20.66 -47.72 2.31
N ALA A 526 -19.93 -48.21 3.32
CA ALA A 526 -18.70 -48.96 3.28
C ALA A 526 -18.82 -50.37 2.65
N SER A 527 -17.69 -50.86 2.13
CA SER A 527 -17.39 -52.29 1.99
C SER A 527 -15.93 -52.60 2.37
N ASN A 528 -15.79 -53.25 3.52
CA ASN A 528 -14.86 -54.30 3.98
C ASN A 528 -13.33 -54.32 3.72
N PRO A 529 -12.56 -55.04 4.58
CA PRO A 529 -11.15 -54.73 4.86
C PRO A 529 -10.13 -55.86 4.58
N ARG A 530 -8.85 -55.50 4.82
CA ARG A 530 -7.60 -56.28 5.06
C ARG A 530 -6.62 -56.41 3.87
N PRO A 531 -5.34 -56.77 4.10
CA PRO A 531 -4.33 -56.13 4.97
C PRO A 531 -2.94 -56.02 4.28
N GLY A 532 -1.97 -55.30 4.86
CA GLY A 532 -0.55 -55.66 4.70
C GLY A 532 0.49 -54.54 4.59
N SER A 533 1.61 -54.75 5.32
CA SER A 533 2.99 -54.23 5.18
C SER A 533 3.21 -52.71 5.36
N CYS A 534 3.88 -52.28 6.44
CA CYS A 534 5.34 -52.27 6.65
C CYS A 534 6.10 -51.45 5.60
N PHE A 535 6.64 -50.29 5.99
CA PHE A 535 8.07 -49.95 5.87
C PHE A 535 8.31 -48.57 6.51
N GLY A 536 9.19 -48.53 7.50
CA GLY A 536 9.82 -47.29 7.97
C GLY A 536 11.06 -46.98 7.12
N PHE A 537 11.50 -45.74 7.14
CA PHE A 537 12.90 -45.38 6.90
C PHE A 537 13.25 -44.08 7.62
N ASP A 538 14.30 -44.19 8.43
CA ASP A 538 15.08 -43.11 9.02
C ASP A 538 16.01 -42.45 7.99
N HIS A 539 16.39 -41.20 8.31
CA HIS A 539 17.58 -40.43 7.92
C HIS A 539 17.84 -40.08 6.43
N PHE A 540 17.80 -38.77 6.12
CA PHE A 540 19.00 -37.93 5.90
C PHE A 540 18.65 -36.43 5.93
#